data_AF-A0A357HFL1-F1
#
_entry.id   AF-A0A357HFL1-F1
#
_cell.length_a   1.000
_cell.length_b   1.000
_cell.length_c   1.000
_cell.angle_alpha   90.00
_cell.angle_beta   90.00
_cell.angle_gamma   90.00
#
_symmetry.space_group_name_H-M   'P 1'
#
loop_
_entity.id
_entity.type
_entity.pdbx_description
1 polymer ?
#
loop_
_entity_poly.entity_id
_entity_poly.type
_entity_poly.pdbx_seq_one_letter_code
_entity_poly.pdbx_strand_id
1 'polypeptide(L)' 'KKFKVIVTIEEGVIKGGFGEGVISWLSEHGFNGGMKRLGLPDSYVEHGPRNVLLQNLGLDTEGLVNTVSKLMADKTVSI' A
#
# COMPACT_ATOMS: atom_id res chain seq x y z
N LYS A 1 -15.29 8.12 13.39
CA LYS A 1 -14.45 7.49 12.32
C LYS A 1 -13.81 6.23 12.92
N LYS A 2 -14.09 5.02 12.37
CA LYS A 2 -13.70 3.71 12.98
C LYS A 2 -12.22 3.36 12.83
N PHE A 3 -11.58 3.82 11.75
CA PHE A 3 -10.17 3.54 11.45
C PHE A 3 -9.41 4.84 11.20
N LYS A 4 -8.16 4.90 11.67
CA LYS A 4 -7.26 6.06 11.51
C LYS A 4 -6.37 5.96 10.29
N VAL A 5 -6.09 4.75 9.84
CA VAL A 5 -5.22 4.45 8.70
C VAL A 5 -5.90 3.38 7.84
N ILE A 6 -5.83 3.53 6.52
CA ILE A 6 -6.28 2.54 5.54
C ILE A 6 -5.06 2.11 4.72
N VAL A 7 -4.89 0.81 4.57
CA VAL A 7 -3.82 0.21 3.76
C VAL A 7 -4.46 -0.64 2.66
N THR A 8 -4.06 -0.42 1.41
CA THR A 8 -4.45 -1.27 0.28
C THR A 8 -3.26 -2.10 -0.17
N ILE A 9 -3.52 -3.34 -0.56
CA ILE A 9 -2.51 -4.28 -1.06
C ILE A 9 -3.05 -4.87 -2.35
N GLU A 10 -2.27 -4.79 -3.42
CA GLU A 10 -2.61 -5.35 -4.73
C GLU A 10 -1.36 -5.91 -5.41
N GLU A 11 -1.51 -7.00 -6.17
CA GLU A 11 -0.45 -7.52 -7.05
C GLU A 11 -0.61 -6.96 -8.46
N GLY A 12 -0.89 -5.65 -8.53
CA GLY A 12 -1.04 -4.86 -9.73
C GLY A 12 -0.26 -3.55 -9.61
N VAL A 13 -0.11 -2.82 -10.71
CA VAL A 13 0.57 -1.51 -10.70
C VAL A 13 -0.25 -0.52 -9.87
N ILE A 14 0.40 0.15 -8.92
CA ILE A 14 -0.29 1.06 -7.98
C ILE A 14 -0.96 2.26 -8.68
N LYS A 15 -0.47 2.65 -9.85
CA LYS A 15 -0.96 3.80 -10.63
C LYS A 15 -2.14 3.37 -11.47
N GLY A 16 -3.29 4.01 -11.25
CA GLY A 16 -4.58 3.60 -11.83
C GLY A 16 -5.09 2.26 -11.29
N GLY A 17 -4.47 1.73 -10.24
CA GLY A 17 -4.80 0.45 -9.63
C GLY A 17 -5.97 0.53 -8.66
N PHE A 18 -6.21 -0.59 -7.97
CA PHE A 18 -7.26 -0.72 -6.97
C PHE A 18 -7.12 0.32 -5.85
N GLY A 19 -5.90 0.51 -5.33
CA GLY A 19 -5.65 1.44 -4.24
C GLY A 19 -6.00 2.89 -4.58
N GLU A 20 -5.86 3.29 -5.85
CA GLU A 20 -6.21 4.63 -6.31
C GLU A 20 -7.73 4.86 -6.32
N GLY A 21 -8.50 3.87 -6.80
CA GLY A 21 -9.96 3.91 -6.74
C GLY A 21 -10.50 3.98 -5.30
N VAL A 22 -9.90 3.22 -4.37
CA VAL A 22 -10.25 3.29 -2.94
C VAL A 22 -9.98 4.69 -2.38
N ILE A 23 -8.81 5.27 -2.67
CA ILE A 23 -8.45 6.61 -2.21
C ILE A 23 -9.40 7.68 -2.79
N SER A 24 -9.74 7.58 -4.07
CA SER A 24 -10.68 8.49 -4.72
C SER A 24 -12.02 8.49 -3.98
N TRP A 25 -12.59 7.29 -3.76
CA TRP A 25 -13.85 7.15 -3.04
C TRP A 25 -13.75 7.68 -1.61
N LEU A 26 -12.69 7.35 -0.87
CA LEU A 26 -12.47 7.83 0.48
C LEU A 26 -12.37 9.36 0.56
N SER A 27 -11.68 9.98 -0.40
CA SER A 27 -11.51 11.43 -0.50
C SER A 27 -12.85 12.13 -0.74
N GLU A 28 -13.66 11.62 -1.69
CA GLU A 28 -15.02 12.11 -1.96
C GLU A 28 -15.95 12.00 -0.74
N HIS A 29 -15.69 11.06 0.17
CA HIS A 29 -16.49 10.81 1.36
C HIS A 29 -15.86 11.40 2.65
N GLY A 30 -14.90 12.32 2.53
CA GLY A 30 -14.37 13.09 3.65
C GLY A 30 -13.49 12.29 4.62
N PHE A 31 -12.90 11.19 4.16
CA PHE A 31 -11.83 10.52 4.91
C PHE A 31 -10.57 11.39 4.92
N ASN A 32 -9.95 11.51 6.09
CA ASN A 32 -8.75 12.33 6.32
C ASN A 32 -7.72 11.60 7.19
N GLY A 33 -7.83 10.27 7.27
CA GLY A 33 -6.84 9.45 7.97
C GLY A 33 -5.63 9.16 7.08
N GLY A 34 -4.64 8.48 7.65
CA GLY A 34 -3.48 8.02 6.91
C GLY A 34 -3.85 7.01 5.83
N MET A 35 -3.15 7.02 4.71
CA MET A 35 -3.35 6.10 3.60
C MET A 35 -2.01 5.55 3.14
N LYS A 36 -1.95 4.24 2.88
CA LYS A 36 -0.80 3.58 2.26
C LYS A 36 -1.28 2.63 1.17
N ARG A 37 -0.69 2.75 -0.02
CA ARG A 37 -0.87 1.78 -1.11
C ARG A 37 0.38 0.91 -1.22
N LEU A 38 0.19 -0.40 -1.34
CA LEU A 38 1.23 -1.40 -1.53
C LEU A 38 0.87 -2.21 -2.79
N GLY A 39 1.79 -2.22 -3.75
CA GLY A 39 1.63 -2.95 -5.00
C GLY A 39 2.82 -2.75 -5.91
N LEU A 40 2.69 -3.18 -7.16
CA LEU A 40 3.77 -3.16 -8.12
C LEU A 40 4.11 -1.71 -8.55
N PRO A 41 5.39 -1.42 -8.82
CA PRO A 41 5.79 -0.11 -9.33
C PRO A 41 5.27 0.11 -10.75
N ASP A 42 5.15 1.37 -11.16
CA ASP A 42 4.90 1.77 -12.54
C ASP A 42 6.21 1.65 -13.37
N SER A 43 6.76 0.45 -13.37
CA SER A 43 8.00 0.10 -14.05
C SER A 43 8.00 -1.38 -14.38
N TYR A 44 8.85 -1.78 -15.32
CA TYR A 44 9.03 -3.19 -15.63
C TYR A 44 9.56 -3.94 -14.40
N VAL A 45 8.95 -5.09 -14.09
CA VAL A 45 9.44 -6.03 -13.08
C VAL A 45 10.18 -7.14 -13.81
N GLU A 46 11.40 -7.43 -13.39
CA GLU A 46 12.24 -8.44 -14.02
C GLU A 46 11.59 -9.84 -13.99
N HIS A 47 12.01 -10.69 -14.92
CA HIS A 47 11.60 -12.09 -14.91
C HIS A 47 12.24 -12.82 -13.74
N GLY A 48 11.44 -13.56 -12.98
CA GLY A 48 11.93 -14.37 -11.89
C GLY A 48 10.81 -15.11 -11.16
N PRO A 49 11.15 -15.96 -10.18
CA PRO A 49 10.17 -16.59 -9.33
C PRO A 49 9.34 -15.54 -8.58
N ARG A 50 8.01 -15.69 -8.62
CA ARG A 50 7.06 -14.73 -8.00
C ARG A 50 7.44 -14.37 -6.56
N ASN A 51 7.80 -15.35 -5.74
CA ASN A 51 8.15 -15.13 -4.33
C ASN A 51 9.40 -14.23 -4.18
N VAL A 52 10.40 -14.40 -5.04
CA VAL A 52 11.62 -13.57 -5.04
C VAL A 52 11.28 -12.15 -5.48
N LEU A 53 10.46 -11.99 -6.52
CA LEU A 53 10.02 -10.68 -6.98
C LEU A 53 9.23 -9.93 -5.90
N LEU A 54 8.28 -10.60 -5.24
CA LEU A 54 7.50 -9.99 -4.16
C LEU A 54 8.39 -9.64 -2.95
N GLN A 55 9.35 -10.50 -2.58
CA GLN A 55 10.31 -10.20 -1.53
C GLN A 55 11.16 -8.97 -1.86
N ASN A 56 11.68 -8.88 -3.09
CA ASN A 56 12.47 -7.74 -3.55
C ASN A 56 11.68 -6.42 -3.53
N LEU A 57 10.36 -6.50 -3.74
CA LEU A 57 9.46 -5.36 -3.67
C LEU A 57 8.91 -5.10 -2.25
N GLY A 58 9.26 -5.93 -1.26
CA GLY A 58 8.71 -5.84 0.10
C GLY A 58 7.21 -6.14 0.18
N LEU A 59 6.67 -6.87 -0.81
CA LEU A 59 5.28 -7.31 -0.92
C LEU A 59 5.08 -8.76 -0.42
N ASP A 60 6.11 -9.38 0.13
CA ASP A 60 6.00 -10.62 0.86
C ASP A 60 5.48 -10.39 2.29
N THR A 61 5.17 -11.47 3.00
CA THR A 61 4.59 -11.38 4.35
C THR A 61 5.45 -10.54 5.30
N GLU A 62 6.77 -10.72 5.26
CA GLU A 62 7.69 -9.97 6.13
C GLU A 62 7.71 -8.48 5.79
N GLY A 63 7.83 -8.13 4.49
CA GLY A 63 7.80 -6.74 4.03
C GLY A 63 6.49 -6.04 4.36
N LEU A 64 5.35 -6.72 4.20
CA LEU A 64 4.03 -6.20 4.54
C LEU A 64 3.88 -5.95 6.05
N VAL A 65 4.27 -6.93 6.89
CA VAL A 65 4.23 -6.78 8.35
C VAL A 65 5.13 -5.64 8.82
N ASN A 66 6.33 -5.53 8.27
CA ASN A 66 7.26 -4.46 8.60
C ASN A 66 6.69 -3.08 8.21
N THR A 67 6.06 -2.99 7.04
CA THR A 67 5.45 -1.75 6.56
C THR A 67 4.28 -1.32 7.44
N VAL A 68 3.36 -2.23 7.76
CA VAL A 68 2.22 -1.94 8.62
C VAL A 68 2.67 -1.61 10.05
N SER A 69 3.65 -2.33 10.59
CA SER A 69 4.17 -2.08 11.94
C SER A 69 4.79 -0.68 12.05
N LYS A 70 5.54 -0.23 11.04
CA LYS A 70 6.08 1.14 10.99
C LYS A 70 4.97 2.20 10.97
N LEU A 71 3.94 2.00 10.14
CA LEU A 71 2.78 2.90 10.09
C LEU A 71 2.01 2.97 11.42
N MET A 72 2.01 1.90 12.20
CA MET A 72 1.38 1.89 13.52
C MET A 72 2.25 2.57 14.61
N ALA A 73 3.57 2.49 14.47
CA ALA A 73 4.52 3.11 15.40
C ALA A 73 4.64 4.62 15.17
N ASP A 74 4.60 5.08 13.91
CA ASP A 74 4.62 6.48 13.54
C ASP A 74 3.24 7.11 13.80
N LYS A 75 3.07 7.71 14.99
CA LYS A 75 1.85 8.48 15.36
C LYS A 75 1.64 9.78 14.55
N THR A 76 2.44 10.03 13.52
CA THR A 76 2.44 11.26 12.74
C THR A 76 2.52 10.93 11.26
N VAL A 77 1.40 10.56 10.63
CA VAL A 77 1.30 10.62 9.17
C VAL A 77 0.92 12.05 8.83
N SER A 78 1.93 12.87 8.53
CA SER A 78 1.77 14.19 7.93
C SER A 78 1.33 14.04 6.48
N ILE A 79 0.31 14.83 6.12
CA ILE A 79 -0.38 14.90 4.82
C ILE A 79 0.53 15.55 3.79
#